data_AF-A0A3N7CB26-F1
#
_entry.id   AF-A0A3N7CB26-F1
#
_cell.length_a   1.000
_cell.length_b   1.000
_cell.length_c   1.000
_cell.angle_alpha   90.00
_cell.angle_beta   90.00
_cell.angle_gamma   90.00
#
_symmetry.space_group_name_H-M   'P 1'
#
loop_
_entity.id
_entity.type
_entity.pdbx_description
1 polymer ?
#
loop_
_entity_poly.entity_id
_entity_poly.type
_entity_poly.pdbx_seq_one_letter_code
_entity_poly.pdbx_strand_id
1 'polypeptide(L)'
;MTLNPLTQLKGRLAALAAVTLLCALSAGCGQVSKAADAAPAAPAVGADRDQHGCVGSAGYAWCAREARCVRPWELAQEKPSKGVVNTAESFAVYCAPSAASAASAAAQK
;
A
#
# COMPACT_ATOMS: atom_id res chain seq x y z
N MET A 1 -16.02 -45.98 25.99
CA MET A 1 -17.00 -44.87 25.97
C MET A 1 -17.12 -44.35 24.55
N THR A 2 -17.91 -45.04 23.71
CA THR A 2 -18.15 -44.66 22.31
C THR A 2 -19.30 -43.65 22.29
N LEU A 3 -18.99 -42.38 22.00
CA LEU A 3 -19.98 -41.32 21.87
C LEU A 3 -20.79 -41.51 20.59
N ASN A 4 -22.11 -41.52 20.72
CA ASN A 4 -23.08 -41.76 19.65
C ASN A 4 -23.09 -40.59 18.63
N PRO A 5 -22.84 -40.81 17.33
CA PRO A 5 -22.75 -39.72 16.32
C PRO A 5 -24.05 -38.91 16.16
N LEU A 6 -25.18 -39.44 16.61
CA LEU A 6 -26.49 -38.77 16.57
C LEU A 6 -26.60 -37.58 17.54
N THR A 7 -25.79 -37.50 18.59
CA THR A 7 -25.81 -36.37 19.54
C THR A 7 -25.02 -35.16 19.04
N GLN A 8 -24.01 -35.38 18.18
CA GLN A 8 -23.22 -34.31 17.55
C GLN A 8 -24.01 -33.51 16.51
N LEU A 9 -24.91 -34.18 15.77
CA LEU A 9 -25.69 -33.53 14.71
C LEU A 9 -26.77 -32.59 15.28
N LYS A 10 -27.41 -32.96 16.40
CA LYS A 10 -28.41 -32.12 17.07
C LYS A 10 -27.81 -30.82 17.64
N GLY A 11 -26.58 -30.85 18.15
CA GLY A 11 -25.90 -29.66 18.69
C GLY A 11 -25.53 -28.63 17.62
N ARG A 12 -25.12 -29.09 16.43
CA ARG A 12 -24.74 -28.21 15.30
C ARG A 12 -25.95 -27.49 14.69
N LEU A 13 -27.11 -28.15 14.62
CA LEU A 13 -28.36 -27.54 14.15
C LEU A 13 -28.86 -26.43 15.08
N ALA A 14 -28.74 -26.60 16.41
CA ALA A 14 -29.12 -25.58 17.37
C ALA A 14 -28.19 -24.33 17.32
N ALA A 15 -26.88 -24.53 17.07
CA ALA A 15 -25.93 -23.43 16.96
C ALA A 15 -26.11 -22.59 15.68
N LEU A 16 -26.53 -23.20 14.56
CA LEU A 16 -26.80 -22.50 13.29
C LEU A 16 -28.06 -21.62 13.34
N ALA A 17 -29.08 -22.02 14.11
CA ALA A 17 -30.32 -21.25 14.29
C ALA A 17 -30.11 -19.98 15.14
N ALA A 18 -29.16 -19.99 16.07
CA ALA A 18 -28.87 -18.83 16.92
C ALA A 18 -28.06 -17.74 16.22
N VAL A 19 -27.13 -18.12 15.31
CA VAL A 19 -26.26 -17.17 14.59
C VAL A 19 -27.03 -16.41 13.50
N THR A 20 -28.01 -17.04 12.86
CA THR A 20 -28.84 -16.40 11.82
C THR A 20 -29.82 -15.37 12.39
N LEU A 21 -30.29 -15.56 13.63
CA LEU A 21 -31.16 -14.59 14.31
C LEU A 21 -30.42 -13.30 14.72
N LEU A 22 -29.08 -13.34 14.84
CA LEU A 22 -28.25 -12.20 15.26
C LEU A 22 -27.86 -11.26 14.09
N CYS A 23 -27.89 -11.74 12.84
CA CYS A 23 -27.53 -10.94 11.65
C CYS A 23 -28.66 -10.04 11.12
N ALA A 24 -29.90 -10.19 11.59
CA ALA A 24 -31.06 -9.46 11.06
C ALA A 24 -31.28 -8.06 11.66
N LEU A 25 -30.39 -7.59 12.54
CA LEU A 25 -30.54 -6.31 13.26
C LEU A 25 -29.59 -5.19 12.81
N SER A 26 -28.94 -5.30 11.65
CA SER A 26 -28.05 -4.26 11.10
C SER A 26 -28.58 -3.60 9.82
N ALA A 27 -29.88 -3.74 9.50
CA ALA A 27 -30.53 -3.01 8.43
C ALA A 27 -30.85 -1.55 8.83
N GLY A 28 -29.80 -0.77 9.13
CA GLY A 28 -29.87 0.68 9.21
C GLY A 28 -29.45 1.27 7.87
N CYS A 29 -30.43 1.50 6.98
CA CYS A 29 -30.24 2.27 5.75
C CYS A 29 -30.79 3.69 6.01
N GLY A 30 -29.94 4.72 6.04
CA GLY A 30 -30.45 6.09 6.22
C GLY A 30 -29.43 7.23 6.29
N GLN A 31 -29.17 7.83 5.11
CA GLN A 31 -28.93 9.27 4.80
C GLN A 31 -27.65 9.94 5.38
N VAL A 32 -26.91 10.85 4.74
CA VAL A 32 -27.15 11.80 3.64
C VAL A 32 -25.80 12.01 2.93
N SER A 33 -25.74 11.80 1.61
CA SER A 33 -24.67 12.37 0.79
C SER A 33 -24.82 13.89 0.79
N LYS A 34 -24.04 14.61 1.60
CA LYS A 34 -23.92 16.06 1.45
C LYS A 34 -23.07 16.31 0.21
N ALA A 35 -23.73 16.50 -0.92
CA ALA A 35 -23.14 17.23 -2.04
C ALA A 35 -22.91 18.66 -1.54
N ALA A 36 -21.70 18.92 -1.04
CA ALA A 36 -21.23 20.27 -0.82
C ALA A 36 -20.77 20.81 -2.17
N ASP A 37 -21.35 21.94 -2.57
CA ASP A 37 -20.93 22.77 -3.68
C ASP A 37 -19.40 22.83 -3.80
N ALA A 38 -18.90 22.33 -4.94
CA ALA A 38 -17.48 22.30 -5.24
C ALA A 38 -17.01 23.70 -5.65
N ALA A 39 -16.65 24.52 -4.66
CA ALA A 39 -15.52 25.42 -4.86
C ALA A 39 -14.30 24.57 -5.26
N PRO A 40 -13.40 25.04 -6.15
CA PRO A 40 -12.19 24.29 -6.45
C PRO A 40 -11.39 24.11 -5.16
N ALA A 41 -11.42 22.89 -4.61
CA ALA A 41 -10.63 22.53 -3.45
C ALA A 41 -9.15 22.69 -3.84
N ALA A 42 -8.38 23.36 -2.99
CA ALA A 42 -6.94 23.42 -3.16
C ALA A 42 -6.39 21.98 -3.28
N PRO A 43 -5.39 21.73 -4.15
CA PRO A 43 -4.81 20.41 -4.28
C PRO A 43 -4.30 19.93 -2.91
N ALA A 44 -4.65 18.70 -2.54
CA ALA A 44 -4.21 18.12 -1.28
C ALA A 44 -2.67 18.05 -1.24
N VAL A 45 -2.08 18.29 -0.06
CA VAL A 45 -0.63 18.14 0.15
C VAL A 45 -0.22 16.70 -0.19
N GLY A 46 0.82 16.55 -1.01
CA GLY A 46 1.31 15.25 -1.46
C GLY A 46 0.45 14.56 -2.52
N ALA A 47 -0.40 15.30 -3.24
CA ALA A 47 -1.14 14.77 -4.39
C ALA A 47 -0.23 14.42 -5.59
N ASP A 48 1.05 14.78 -5.53
CA ASP A 48 2.07 14.57 -6.58
C ASP A 48 2.82 13.23 -6.47
N ARG A 49 2.12 12.16 -6.07
CA ARG A 49 2.71 10.81 -6.01
C ARG A 49 3.01 10.28 -7.42
N ASP A 50 4.21 9.74 -7.62
CA ASP A 50 4.59 9.03 -8.84
C ASP A 50 4.09 7.56 -8.86
N GLN A 51 4.46 6.80 -9.90
CA GLN A 51 4.09 5.38 -10.06
C GLN A 51 4.62 4.46 -8.94
N HIS A 52 5.64 4.90 -8.21
CA HIS A 52 6.22 4.20 -7.07
C HIS A 52 5.66 4.72 -5.73
N GLY A 53 4.75 5.70 -5.78
CA GLY A 53 4.19 6.36 -4.60
C GLY A 53 5.12 7.41 -3.98
N CYS A 54 6.20 7.80 -4.65
CA CYS A 54 7.12 8.82 -4.17
C CYS A 54 6.51 10.21 -4.35
N VAL A 55 6.60 11.05 -3.32
CA VAL A 55 6.11 12.43 -3.33
C VAL A 55 7.26 13.37 -3.69
N GLY A 56 7.30 13.82 -4.94
CA GLY A 56 8.39 14.66 -5.46
C GLY A 56 8.50 16.00 -4.75
N SER A 57 7.38 16.61 -4.40
CA SER A 57 7.28 17.88 -3.66
C SER A 57 7.87 17.79 -2.25
N ALA A 58 7.86 16.59 -1.65
CA ALA A 58 8.51 16.29 -0.38
C ALA A 58 9.99 15.88 -0.54
N GLY A 59 10.49 15.81 -1.78
CA GLY A 59 11.87 15.49 -2.09
C GLY A 59 12.17 14.01 -2.30
N TYR A 60 11.15 13.17 -2.39
CA TYR A 60 11.33 11.73 -2.58
C TYR A 60 11.50 11.38 -4.06
N ALA A 61 12.50 10.54 -4.34
CA ALA A 61 12.72 9.93 -5.64
C ALA A 61 12.85 8.42 -5.50
N TRP A 62 12.31 7.67 -6.47
CA TRP A 62 12.44 6.22 -6.49
C TRP A 62 13.89 5.80 -6.72
N CYS A 63 14.38 4.89 -5.89
CA CYS A 63 15.70 4.28 -6.07
C CYS A 63 15.57 2.77 -6.24
N ALA A 64 15.81 2.26 -7.46
CA ALA A 64 15.65 0.84 -7.75
C ALA A 64 16.61 -0.04 -6.92
N ARG A 65 17.81 0.45 -6.63
CA ARG A 65 18.78 -0.24 -5.76
C ARG A 65 18.29 -0.41 -4.32
N GLU A 66 17.63 0.60 -3.76
CA GLU A 66 17.12 0.58 -2.39
C GLU A 66 15.68 0.05 -2.31
N ALA A 67 15.03 -0.15 -3.47
CA ALA A 67 13.64 -0.53 -3.61
C ALA A 67 12.67 0.32 -2.77
N ARG A 68 12.98 1.61 -2.60
CA ARG A 68 12.19 2.55 -1.82
C ARG A 68 12.36 3.98 -2.34
N CYS A 69 11.42 4.84 -1.95
CA CYS A 69 11.54 6.28 -2.11
C CYS A 69 12.59 6.81 -1.12
N VAL A 70 13.57 7.56 -1.62
CA VAL A 70 14.65 8.16 -0.82
C VAL A 70 14.80 9.63 -1.16
N ARG A 71 15.38 10.42 -0.25
CA ARG A 71 15.76 11.80 -0.52
C ARG A 71 17.24 11.83 -0.98
N PRO A 72 17.56 12.30 -2.20
CA PRO A 72 18.93 12.24 -2.73
C PRO A 72 20.02 12.84 -1.82
N TRP A 73 19.71 13.92 -1.11
CA TRP A 73 20.65 14.58 -0.20
C TRP A 73 20.84 13.84 1.13
N GLU A 74 19.84 13.10 1.62
CA GLU A 74 20.01 12.22 2.77
C GLU A 74 20.87 11.03 2.37
N LEU A 75 20.58 10.44 1.21
CA LEU A 75 21.35 9.32 0.68
C LEU A 75 22.83 9.67 0.46
N ALA A 76 23.12 10.89 0.00
CA ALA A 76 24.48 11.39 -0.15
C ALA A 76 25.21 11.51 1.21
N GLN A 77 24.51 11.90 2.27
CA GLN A 77 25.07 11.96 3.62
C GLN A 77 25.27 10.57 4.24
N GLU A 78 24.36 9.63 3.96
CA GLU A 78 24.42 8.26 4.46
C GLU A 78 25.48 7.41 3.74
N LYS A 79 25.67 7.62 2.43
CA LYS A 79 26.48 6.74 1.57
C LYS A 79 27.59 7.45 0.79
N PRO A 80 28.37 8.37 1.41
CA PRO A 80 29.47 9.06 0.72
C PRO A 80 30.57 8.08 0.27
N SER A 81 30.79 6.99 1.01
CA SER A 81 31.74 5.93 0.67
C SER A 81 31.34 5.11 -0.56
N LYS A 82 30.08 5.19 -1.00
CA LYS A 82 29.59 4.59 -2.24
C LYS A 82 29.64 5.55 -3.43
N GLY A 83 30.28 6.72 -3.26
CA GLY A 83 30.38 7.74 -4.30
C GLY A 83 29.08 8.51 -4.51
N VAL A 84 28.15 8.45 -3.55
CA VAL A 84 26.91 9.23 -3.60
C VAL A 84 27.21 10.66 -3.14
N VAL A 85 27.27 11.58 -4.10
CA VAL A 85 27.37 13.03 -3.87
C VAL A 85 25.99 13.65 -4.08
N ASN A 86 25.75 14.81 -3.47
CA ASN A 86 24.46 15.51 -3.56
C ASN A 86 24.25 16.17 -4.93
N THR A 87 24.22 15.35 -6.00
CA THR A 87 23.93 15.75 -7.38
C THR A 87 22.98 14.74 -8.01
N ALA A 88 22.22 15.19 -9.01
CA ALA A 88 21.24 14.36 -9.69
C ALA A 88 21.90 13.18 -10.43
N GLU A 89 23.09 13.39 -10.99
CA GLU A 89 23.84 12.38 -11.73
C GLU A 89 24.33 11.26 -10.82
N SER A 90 24.91 11.61 -9.67
CA SER A 90 25.38 10.63 -8.70
C SER A 90 24.23 9.80 -8.14
N PHE A 91 23.09 10.44 -7.87
CA PHE A 91 21.86 9.75 -7.51
C PHE A 91 21.40 8.79 -8.62
N ALA A 92 21.34 9.25 -9.87
CA ALA A 92 20.91 8.42 -11.00
C ALA A 92 21.83 7.20 -11.21
N VAL A 93 23.15 7.38 -11.11
CA VAL A 93 24.13 6.28 -11.21
C VAL A 93 23.97 5.30 -10.04
N TYR A 94 23.81 5.81 -8.82
CA TYR A 94 23.60 4.96 -7.66
C TYR A 94 22.28 4.17 -7.78
N CYS A 95 21.19 4.84 -8.15
CA CYS A 95 19.84 4.28 -8.15
C CYS A 95 19.44 3.55 -9.42
N ALA A 96 20.26 3.58 -10.48
CA ALA A 96 20.02 2.81 -11.68
C ALA A 96 19.79 1.33 -11.36
N PRO A 97 18.77 0.68 -11.95
CA PRO A 97 18.62 -0.76 -11.83
C PRO A 97 19.90 -1.42 -12.33
N SER A 98 20.40 -2.42 -11.60
CA SER A 98 21.47 -3.27 -12.11
C SER A 98 21.04 -3.84 -13.47
N ALA A 99 21.99 -4.08 -14.38
CA ALA A 99 21.71 -4.71 -15.68
C ALA A 99 20.85 -5.99 -15.53
N ALA A 100 21.03 -6.73 -14.43
CA ALA A 100 20.22 -7.91 -14.10
C ALA A 100 18.75 -7.61 -13.73
N SER A 101 18.46 -6.44 -13.13
CA SER A 101 17.11 -5.98 -12.77
C SER A 101 16.39 -5.32 -13.95
N ALA A 102 17.13 -4.65 -14.83
CA ALA A 102 16.58 -4.15 -16.10
C ALA A 102 16.19 -5.29 -17.05
N ALA A 103 16.98 -6.36 -17.10
CA ALA A 103 16.70 -7.54 -17.94
C ALA A 103 15.45 -8.31 -17.49
N SER A 104 15.17 -8.40 -16.19
CA SER A 104 13.97 -9.06 -15.70
C SER A 104 12.71 -8.24 -15.98
N ALA A 105 12.76 -6.91 -15.85
CA ALA A 105 11.63 -6.02 -16.19
C ALA A 105 11.26 -6.05 -17.69
N ALA A 106 12.24 -6.27 -18.57
CA ALA A 106 11.99 -6.38 -20.02
C ALA A 106 11.40 -7.74 -20.45
N ALA A 107 11.58 -8.80 -19.64
CA ALA A 107 11.10 -10.15 -19.95
C ALA A 107 9.65 -10.43 -19.51
N GLN A 108 9.00 -9.47 -18.85
CA GLN A 108 7.64 -9.58 -18.31
C GLN A 108 6.59 -8.97 -19.26
N LYS A 109 6.97 -8.75 -20.53
CA LYS A 109 6.15 -8.12 -21.56
C LYS A 109 5.88 -9.06 -22.73
#